data_AF-U6DJV3-F1
#
_entry.id   AF-U6DJV3-F1
#
_cell.length_a   1.000
_cell.length_b   1.000
_cell.length_c   1.000
_cell.angle_alpha   90.00
_cell.angle_beta   90.00
_cell.angle_gamma   90.00
#
_symmetry.space_group_name_H-M   'P 1'
#
loop_
_entity.id
_entity.type
_entity.pdbx_description
1 polymer ?
#
loop_
_entity_poly.entity_id
_entity_poly.type
_entity_poly.pdbx_seq_one_letter_code
_entity_poly.pdbx_strand_id
1 'polypeptide(L)'
;KSSDGPIQRFDKCLEEFYALCDQLELCLRLAHECLSQSCDSAKHSPTLVPTATKPDAVQPDSLPYPQYLAVIKAQIACAKDIHTALLDCANKVTGKTPAPPTGPGGTL
;
A
#
# COMPACT_ATOMS: atom_id res chain seq x y z
N LYS A 1 -26.23 -33.19 43.22
CA LYS A 1 -25.28 -32.04 43.22
C LYS A 1 -23.94 -32.60 42.76
N SER A 2 -23.70 -32.62 41.45
CA SER A 2 -22.47 -33.16 40.86
C SER A 2 -21.29 -32.38 41.40
N SER A 3 -20.35 -33.09 42.03
CA SER A 3 -19.10 -32.51 42.49
C SER A 3 -18.24 -32.24 41.26
N ASP A 4 -18.39 -31.04 40.70
CA ASP A 4 -17.45 -30.48 39.74
C ASP A 4 -16.11 -30.32 40.46
N GLY A 5 -15.24 -31.31 40.22
CA GLY A 5 -14.08 -31.60 41.07
C GLY A 5 -12.97 -30.56 40.92
N PRO A 6 -11.98 -30.55 41.84
CA PRO A 6 -10.77 -29.73 41.71
C PRO A 6 -10.08 -29.89 40.34
N ILE A 7 -10.15 -31.10 39.77
CA ILE A 7 -9.59 -31.47 38.48
C ILE A 7 -10.27 -30.72 37.34
N GLN A 8 -11.62 -30.62 37.32
CA GLN A 8 -12.33 -29.90 36.27
C GLN A 8 -12.04 -28.39 36.26
N ARG A 9 -11.83 -27.78 37.45
CA ARG A 9 -11.40 -26.38 37.52
C ARG A 9 -9.98 -26.20 36.98
N PHE A 10 -9.08 -27.13 37.28
CA PHE A 10 -7.71 -27.08 36.78
C PHE A 10 -7.67 -27.22 35.25
N ASP A 11 -8.39 -28.20 34.69
CA ASP A 11 -8.47 -28.42 33.25
C ASP A 11 -9.00 -27.18 32.53
N LYS A 12 -10.03 -26.53 33.09
CA LYS A 12 -10.55 -25.26 32.58
C LYS A 12 -9.53 -24.12 32.62
N CYS A 13 -8.83 -23.94 33.74
CA CYS A 13 -7.79 -22.90 33.84
C CYS A 13 -6.63 -23.15 32.87
N LEU A 14 -6.31 -24.42 32.62
CA LEU A 14 -5.26 -24.83 31.68
C LEU A 14 -5.70 -24.58 30.24
N GLU A 15 -6.96 -24.86 29.89
CA GLU A 15 -7.55 -24.51 28.59
C GLU A 15 -7.54 -22.98 28.38
N GLU A 16 -7.95 -22.20 29.37
CA GLU A 16 -7.92 -20.73 29.32
C GLU A 16 -6.48 -20.19 29.14
N PHE A 17 -5.49 -20.80 29.80
CA PHE A 17 -4.09 -20.44 29.62
C PHE A 17 -3.62 -20.65 28.18
N TYR A 18 -3.92 -21.80 27.57
CA TYR A 18 -3.55 -22.05 26.18
C TYR A 18 -4.28 -21.12 25.21
N ALA A 19 -5.57 -20.86 25.44
CA ALA A 19 -6.32 -19.90 24.64
C ALA A 19 -5.70 -18.48 24.69
N LEU A 20 -5.22 -18.06 25.87
CA LEU A 20 -4.50 -16.80 26.03
C LEU A 20 -3.16 -16.81 25.30
N CYS A 21 -2.41 -17.91 25.34
CA CYS A 21 -1.16 -18.06 24.60
C CYS A 21 -1.39 -17.95 23.08
N ASP A 22 -2.40 -18.64 22.55
CA ASP A 22 -2.75 -18.60 21.13
C ASP A 22 -3.14 -17.18 20.69
N GLN A 23 -3.96 -16.50 21.51
CA GLN A 23 -4.35 -15.13 21.24
C GLN A 23 -3.14 -14.18 21.27
N LEU A 24 -2.24 -14.33 22.24
CA LEU A 24 -1.03 -13.52 22.34
C LEU A 24 -0.11 -13.73 21.14
N GLU A 25 0.06 -14.98 20.70
CA GLU A 25 0.85 -15.31 19.52
C GLU A 25 0.26 -14.68 18.26
N LEU A 26 -1.06 -14.79 18.07
CA LEU A 26 -1.76 -14.16 16.95
C LEU A 26 -1.60 -12.64 16.95
N CYS A 27 -1.81 -11.99 18.10
CA CYS A 27 -1.66 -10.55 18.24
C CYS A 27 -0.22 -10.09 17.91
N LEU A 28 0.80 -10.83 18.32
CA LEU A 28 2.20 -10.51 18.00
C LEU A 28 2.50 -10.65 16.51
N ARG A 29 1.99 -11.71 15.85
CA ARG A 29 2.15 -11.88 14.40
C ARG A 29 1.52 -10.71 13.63
N LEU A 30 0.29 -10.34 13.99
CA LEU A 30 -0.43 -9.23 13.37
C LEU A 30 0.29 -7.89 13.61
N ALA A 31 0.78 -7.65 14.83
CA ALA A 31 1.54 -6.43 15.13
C ALA A 31 2.83 -6.34 14.30
N HIS A 32 3.54 -7.45 14.13
CA HIS A 32 4.72 -7.51 13.28
C HIS A 32 4.40 -7.23 11.81
N GLU A 33 3.32 -7.81 11.28
CA GLU A 33 2.89 -7.57 9.91
C GLU A 33 2.47 -6.11 9.68
N CYS A 34 1.72 -5.52 10.62
CA CYS A 34 1.38 -4.10 10.62
C CYS A 34 2.64 -3.20 10.64
N LEU A 35 3.65 -3.56 11.43
CA LEU A 35 4.91 -2.81 11.46
C LEU A 35 5.65 -2.92 10.12
N SER A 36 5.77 -4.13 9.58
CA SER A 36 6.38 -4.35 8.25
C SER A 36 5.66 -3.54 7.18
N GLN A 37 4.34 -3.59 7.15
CA GLN A 37 3.51 -2.83 6.23
C GLN A 37 3.70 -1.32 6.41
N SER A 38 3.81 -0.84 7.65
CA SER A 38 4.09 0.57 7.94
C SER A 38 5.47 0.99 7.41
N CYS A 39 6.51 0.19 7.64
CA CYS A 39 7.85 0.46 7.13
C CYS A 39 7.89 0.48 5.60
N ASP A 40 7.21 -0.45 4.95
CA ASP A 40 7.18 -0.51 3.48
C ASP A 40 6.31 0.60 2.90
N SER A 41 5.19 0.93 3.54
CA SER A 41 4.39 2.11 3.20
C SER A 41 5.22 3.39 3.30
N ALA A 42 6.03 3.56 4.34
CA ALA A 42 6.90 4.75 4.48
C ALA A 42 7.98 4.84 3.37
N LYS A 43 8.48 3.72 2.86
CA LYS A 43 9.46 3.69 1.76
C LYS A 43 8.86 4.00 0.39
N HIS A 44 7.59 3.65 0.19
CA HIS A 44 6.97 3.64 -1.14
C HIS A 44 5.83 4.65 -1.30
N SER A 45 5.26 5.13 -0.20
CA SER A 45 4.23 6.17 -0.19
C SER A 45 4.89 7.55 -0.21
N PRO A 46 4.41 8.51 -1.02
CA PRO A 46 4.85 9.89 -0.93
C PRO A 46 4.58 10.44 0.47
N THR A 47 5.63 10.95 1.14
CA THR A 47 5.48 11.57 2.45
C THR A 47 4.56 12.79 2.35
N LEU A 48 3.57 12.87 3.25
CA LEU A 48 2.64 13.98 3.33
C LEU A 48 3.41 15.29 3.52
N VAL A 49 3.09 16.28 2.68
CA VAL A 49 3.52 17.66 2.89
C VAL A 49 2.92 18.15 4.20
N PRO A 50 3.65 18.92 5.03
CA PRO A 50 3.06 19.62 6.14
C PRO A 50 1.92 20.51 5.65
N THR A 51 0.72 20.19 6.10
CA THR A 51 -0.44 21.09 6.01
C THR A 51 -0.49 22.06 7.20
N ALA A 52 0.49 22.01 8.10
CA ALA A 52 0.52 22.82 9.31
C ALA A 52 0.95 24.26 9.01
N THR A 53 -0.01 25.19 9.09
CA THR A 53 0.20 26.64 9.21
C THR A 53 0.70 27.09 10.59
N LYS A 54 1.02 26.15 11.50
CA LYS A 54 1.55 26.45 12.84
C LYS A 54 3.03 26.08 12.95
N PRO A 55 3.89 27.00 13.42
CA PRO A 55 5.35 26.85 13.40
C PRO A 55 5.92 25.78 14.35
N ASP A 56 5.10 25.18 15.23
CA ASP A 56 5.56 24.20 16.25
C ASP A 56 5.26 22.74 15.91
N ALA A 57 4.71 22.45 14.72
CA ALA A 57 4.41 21.09 14.27
C ALA A 57 5.36 20.69 13.13
N VAL A 58 6.67 20.69 13.40
CA VAL A 58 7.65 20.11 12.47
C VAL A 58 7.45 18.60 12.51
N GLN A 59 6.71 18.06 11.52
CA GLN A 59 6.67 16.63 11.29
C GLN A 59 8.08 16.18 10.89
N PRO A 60 8.73 15.27 11.66
CA PRO A 60 10.13 14.92 11.46
C PRO A 60 10.43 14.33 10.07
N ASP A 61 9.42 13.79 9.39
CA ASP A 61 9.54 13.18 8.06
C ASP A 61 9.04 14.06 6.90
N SER A 62 8.75 15.33 7.16
CA SER A 62 8.23 16.25 6.13
C SER A 62 9.23 16.55 5.00
N LEU A 63 8.78 16.41 3.75
CA LEU A 63 9.51 16.91 2.58
C LEU A 63 9.32 18.43 2.40
N PRO A 64 10.41 19.20 2.17
CA PRO A 64 10.30 20.58 1.70
C PRO A 64 9.47 20.67 0.42
N TYR A 65 8.66 21.73 0.28
CA TYR A 65 7.76 21.90 -0.86
C TYR A 65 8.43 21.74 -2.25
N PRO A 66 9.67 22.25 -2.50
CA PRO A 66 10.37 21.99 -3.75
C PRO A 66 10.67 20.51 -4.01
N GLN A 67 11.03 19.76 -2.98
CA GLN A 67 11.32 18.33 -3.08
C GLN A 67 10.04 17.52 -3.28
N TYR A 68 8.95 17.90 -2.59
CA TYR A 68 7.63 17.33 -2.84
C TYR A 68 7.18 17.53 -4.29
N LEU A 69 7.35 18.73 -4.84
CA LEU A 69 7.03 18.99 -6.25
C LEU A 69 7.80 18.06 -7.20
N ALA A 70 9.06 17.75 -6.90
CA ALA A 70 9.85 16.82 -7.70
C ALA A 70 9.28 15.39 -7.63
N VAL A 71 8.89 14.92 -6.43
CA VAL A 71 8.25 13.61 -6.23
C VAL A 71 6.93 13.51 -6.99
N ILE A 72 6.05 14.52 -6.86
CA ILE A 72 4.76 14.53 -7.57
C ILE A 72 4.95 14.53 -9.08
N LYS A 73 5.91 15.28 -9.62
CA LYS A 73 6.22 15.25 -11.06
C LYS A 73 6.68 13.86 -11.52
N ALA A 74 7.54 13.21 -10.75
CA ALA A 74 8.00 11.86 -11.05
C ALA A 74 6.86 10.84 -11.00
N GLN A 75 5.94 10.96 -10.03
CA GLN A 75 4.74 10.10 -9.94
C GLN A 75 3.78 10.31 -11.11
N ILE A 76 3.54 11.56 -11.50
CA ILE A 76 2.73 11.88 -12.69
C ILE A 76 3.36 11.26 -13.95
N ALA A 77 4.68 11.35 -14.09
CA ALA A 77 5.39 10.75 -15.22
C ALA A 77 5.24 9.21 -15.23
N CYS A 78 5.50 8.56 -14.09
CA CYS A 78 5.34 7.11 -13.95
C CYS A 78 3.90 6.64 -14.28
N ALA A 79 2.88 7.35 -13.79
CA ALA A 79 1.49 7.04 -14.10
C ALA A 79 1.17 7.19 -15.60
N LYS A 80 1.74 8.20 -16.27
CA LYS A 80 1.62 8.37 -17.72
C LYS A 80 2.31 7.24 -18.48
N ASP A 81 3.48 6.80 -18.02
CA ASP A 81 4.22 5.70 -18.65
C ASP A 81 3.43 4.39 -18.54
N ILE A 82 2.87 4.08 -17.36
CA ILE A 82 1.99 2.93 -17.14
C ILE A 82 0.77 3.01 -18.06
N HIS A 83 0.09 4.16 -18.10
CA HIS A 83 -1.07 4.37 -18.98
C HIS A 83 -0.72 4.14 -20.45
N THR A 84 0.41 4.69 -20.91
CA THR A 84 0.86 4.54 -22.30
C THR A 84 1.16 3.08 -22.62
N ALA A 85 1.86 2.37 -21.73
CA ALA A 85 2.14 0.94 -21.90
C ALA A 85 0.85 0.10 -21.95
N LEU A 86 -0.12 0.38 -21.07
CA LEU A 86 -1.42 -0.30 -21.07
C LEU A 86 -2.23 0.03 -22.32
N LEU A 87 -2.24 1.28 -22.77
CA LEU A 87 -2.94 1.72 -23.97
C LEU A 87 -2.35 1.06 -25.23
N ASP A 88 -1.02 1.00 -25.34
CA ASP A 88 -0.34 0.32 -26.43
C ASP A 88 -0.67 -1.17 -26.47
N CYS A 89 -0.66 -1.84 -25.29
CA CYS A 89 -1.09 -3.23 -25.18
C CYS A 89 -2.55 -3.40 -25.61
N ALA A 90 -3.46 -2.54 -25.16
CA ALA A 90 -4.87 -2.60 -25.52
C ALA A 90 -5.09 -2.40 -27.03
N ASN A 91 -4.37 -1.46 -27.66
CA ASN A 91 -4.45 -1.23 -29.11
C ASN A 91 -3.94 -2.43 -29.91
N LYS A 92 -2.85 -3.08 -29.46
CA LYS A 92 -2.33 -4.33 -30.06
C LYS A 92 -3.35 -5.46 -29.98
N VAL A 93 -4.02 -5.63 -28.83
CA VAL A 93 -5.03 -6.68 -28.63
C VAL A 93 -6.29 -6.41 -29.44
N THR A 94 -6.72 -5.15 -29.55
CA THR A 94 -7.95 -4.77 -30.26
C THR A 94 -7.77 -4.59 -31.77
N GLY A 95 -6.54 -4.73 -32.28
CA GLY A 95 -6.24 -4.58 -33.71
C GLY A 95 -6.39 -3.16 -34.25
N LYS A 96 -6.59 -2.14 -33.38
CA LYS A 96 -6.60 -0.72 -33.78
C LYS A 96 -5.18 -0.25 -34.05
N THR A 97 -4.63 -0.66 -35.19
CA THR A 97 -3.46 0.02 -35.77
C THR A 97 -3.98 1.32 -36.39
N PRO A 98 -3.52 2.51 -35.98
CA PRO A 98 -3.86 3.74 -36.70
C PRO A 98 -3.35 3.57 -38.13
N ALA A 99 -4.28 3.65 -39.09
CA ALA A 99 -3.93 3.55 -40.50
C ALA A 99 -2.85 4.60 -40.83
N PRO A 100 -1.81 4.25 -41.61
CA PRO A 100 -0.79 5.22 -42.02
C PRO A 100 -1.47 6.34 -42.82
N PRO A 101 -1.01 7.59 -42.69
CA PRO A 101 -1.59 8.70 -43.44
C PRO A 101 -1.36 8.44 -44.92
N THR A 102 -2.44 8.30 -45.68
CA THR A 102 -2.42 8.31 -47.14
C THR A 102 -1.82 9.64 -47.58
N GLY A 103 -0.55 9.62 -47.97
CA GLY A 103 0.13 10.76 -48.59
C GLY A 103 -0.53 11.12 -49.93
N PRO A 104 -0.42 12.39 -50.37
CA PRO A 104 -1.08 12.86 -51.58
C PRO A 104 -0.32 12.34 -52.80
N GLY A 105 -0.88 11.32 -53.45
CA GLY A 105 -0.44 10.89 -54.79
C GLY A 105 -0.96 11.87 -55.83
N GLY A 106 -0.14 12.85 -56.20
CA GLY A 106 -0.28 13.56 -57.47
C GLY A 106 0.20 12.70 -58.65
N THR A 107 0.08 13.27 -59.86
CA THR A 107 0.34 12.76 -61.22
C THR A 107 -0.80 11.94 -61.83
N LEU A 108 -1.36 12.23 -63.01
CA LEU A 108 -1.00 13.08 -64.16
C LEU A 108 -2.26 13.68 -64.79
#